data_AF-A0A1Z3HT78-F1
#
_entry.id   AF-A0A1Z3HT78-F1
#
_cell.length_a   1.000
_cell.length_b   1.000
_cell.length_c   1.000
_cell.angle_alpha   90.00
_cell.angle_beta   90.00
_cell.angle_gamma   90.00
#
_symmetry.space_group_name_H-M   'P 1'
#
loop_
_entity.id
_entity.type
_entity.pdbx_description
1 polymer ?
#
loop_
_entity_poly.entity_id
_entity_poly.type
_entity_poly.pdbx_seq_one_letter_code
_entity_poly.pdbx_strand_id
1 'polypeptide(L)'
;MKIKGSQGRRRIEWVKTEHPFTAISPPSEVHANHNEAQNAALRRRASAYRRRQNLYAKKVDALQRVLDVQRLIHNWVRPHWGLGKKTTPAMAMGYCNHVISTYEILTTQGFHCITS
;
A
#
# COMPACT_ATOMS: atom_id res chain seq x y z
N MET A 1 19.22 18.57 23.73
CA MET A 1 18.02 17.84 24.21
C MET A 1 18.48 16.54 24.87
N LYS A 2 18.39 16.42 26.20
CA LYS A 2 18.91 15.27 26.96
C LYS A 2 17.82 14.18 26.98
N ILE A 3 18.03 13.07 26.27
CA ILE A 3 17.06 11.97 26.23
C ILE A 3 17.09 11.27 27.59
N LYS A 4 16.01 11.39 28.36
CA LYS A 4 15.85 10.78 29.68
C LYS A 4 15.96 9.25 29.55
N GLY A 5 17.00 8.66 30.13
CA GLY A 5 17.25 7.20 30.14
C GLY A 5 18.54 6.74 29.48
N SER A 6 19.26 7.60 28.73
CA SER A 6 20.57 7.20 28.19
C SER A 6 21.65 7.37 29.26
N GLN A 7 22.29 6.29 29.69
CA GLN A 7 23.36 6.27 30.70
C GLN A 7 24.69 6.92 30.23
N GLY A 8 24.64 8.03 29.49
CA GLY A 8 25.83 8.74 29.01
C GLY A 8 26.70 8.00 28.00
N ARG A 9 26.38 6.75 27.65
CA ARG A 9 27.10 5.98 26.62
C ARG A 9 26.69 6.46 25.23
N ARG A 10 27.69 6.62 24.35
CA ARG A 10 27.50 6.94 22.94
C ARG A 10 26.59 5.88 22.32
N ARG A 11 25.59 6.29 21.54
CA ARG A 11 24.76 5.37 20.74
C ARG A 11 25.70 4.59 19.82
N ILE A 12 25.82 3.29 20.05
CA ILE A 12 26.56 2.39 19.17
C ILE A 12 25.63 2.08 18.02
N GLU A 13 25.95 2.62 16.84
CA GLU A 13 25.25 2.30 15.61
C GLU A 13 25.99 1.13 14.96
N TRP A 14 25.27 0.04 14.71
CA TRP A 14 25.83 -1.12 14.02
C TRP A 14 26.18 -0.74 12.59
N VAL A 15 27.39 -1.11 12.13
CA VAL A 15 27.90 -0.80 10.77
C VAL A 15 27.05 -1.45 9.68
N LYS A 16 26.42 -2.59 9.99
CA LYS A 16 25.41 -3.23 9.14
C LYS A 16 24.06 -3.10 9.83
N THR A 17 23.04 -2.68 9.07
CA THR A 17 21.65 -2.61 9.54
C THR A 17 21.12 -4.00 9.91
N GLU A 18 21.63 -5.05 9.26
CA GLU A 18 21.20 -6.43 9.48
C GLU A 18 22.25 -7.25 10.23
N HIS A 19 21.77 -8.27 10.96
CA HIS A 19 22.61 -9.18 11.73
C HIS A 19 23.45 -10.06 10.79
N PRO A 20 24.72 -10.39 11.13
CA PRO A 20 25.60 -11.21 10.28
C PRO A 20 25.05 -12.60 9.91
N PHE A 21 24.11 -13.13 10.71
CA PHE A 21 23.49 -14.43 10.50
C PHE A 21 22.07 -14.35 9.93
N THR A 22 21.58 -13.16 9.57
CA THR A 22 20.31 -13.06 8.86
C THR A 22 20.51 -13.60 7.44
N ALA A 23 19.79 -14.65 7.09
CA ALA A 23 19.77 -15.15 5.72
C ALA A 23 19.15 -14.08 4.80
N ILE A 24 19.95 -13.54 3.88
CA ILE A 24 19.48 -12.60 2.88
C ILE A 24 18.78 -13.42 1.80
N SER A 25 17.45 -13.43 1.82
CA SER A 25 16.66 -14.04 0.75
C SER A 25 16.97 -13.36 -0.60
N PRO A 26 17.00 -14.12 -1.70
CA PRO A 26 17.13 -13.54 -3.04
C PRO A 26 15.98 -12.54 -3.29
N PRO A 27 16.19 -11.50 -4.10
CA PRO A 27 15.19 -10.45 -4.34
C PRO A 27 13.83 -10.98 -4.81
N SER A 28 13.81 -12.13 -5.50
CA SER A 28 12.60 -12.82 -5.94
C SER A 28 11.70 -13.28 -4.79
N GLU A 29 12.26 -13.64 -3.63
CA GLU A 29 11.51 -14.04 -2.43
C GLU A 29 11.04 -12.83 -1.59
N VAL A 30 11.74 -11.70 -1.69
CA VAL A 30 11.36 -10.43 -1.03
C VAL A 30 9.98 -9.95 -1.49
N HIS A 31 9.55 -10.33 -2.70
CA HIS A 31 8.22 -10.04 -3.23
C HIS A 31 7.07 -10.65 -2.39
N ALA A 32 7.28 -11.82 -1.79
CA ALA A 32 6.27 -12.43 -0.91
C ALA A 32 5.99 -11.54 0.29
N ASN A 33 7.07 -11.02 0.91
CA ASN A 33 6.99 -10.14 2.08
C ASN A 33 6.28 -8.81 1.76
N HIS A 34 6.50 -8.25 0.55
CA HIS A 34 5.82 -7.04 0.11
C HIS A 34 4.30 -7.25 -0.06
N ASN A 35 3.92 -8.34 -0.72
CA ASN A 35 2.52 -8.72 -0.90
C ASN A 35 1.83 -9.00 0.45
N GLU A 36 2.51 -9.69 1.36
CA GLU A 36 2.01 -9.94 2.71
C GLU A 36 1.83 -8.64 3.51
N ALA A 37 2.80 -7.73 3.45
CA ALA A 37 2.71 -6.42 4.10
C ALA A 37 1.54 -5.60 3.56
N GLN A 38 1.34 -5.58 2.23
CA GLN A 38 0.19 -4.92 1.60
C GLN A 38 -1.13 -5.53 2.05
N ASN A 39 -1.23 -6.86 2.05
CA ASN A 39 -2.42 -7.58 2.48
C ASN A 39 -2.71 -7.36 3.98
N ALA A 40 -1.68 -7.35 4.83
CA ALA A 40 -1.82 -7.04 6.25
C ALA A 40 -2.32 -5.61 6.47
N ALA A 41 -1.78 -4.62 5.75
CA ALA A 41 -2.24 -3.23 5.81
C ALA A 41 -3.70 -3.10 5.35
N LEU A 42 -4.10 -3.81 4.30
CA LEU A 42 -5.49 -3.83 3.81
C LEU A 42 -6.45 -4.40 4.87
N ARG A 43 -6.09 -5.52 5.50
CA ARG A 43 -6.88 -6.13 6.58
C ARG A 43 -7.01 -5.22 7.80
N ARG A 44 -5.97 -4.44 8.13
CA ARG A 44 -6.02 -3.45 9.23
C ARG A 44 -7.01 -2.33 8.91
N ARG A 45 -6.97 -1.78 7.70
CA ARG A 45 -7.93 -0.74 7.24
C ARG A 45 -9.36 -1.27 7.20
N ALA A 46 -9.57 -2.50 6.74
CA ALA A 46 -10.86 -3.16 6.68
C ALA A 46 -11.28 -3.84 8.00
N SER A 47 -10.61 -3.54 9.13
CA SER A 47 -10.84 -4.25 10.40
C SER A 47 -12.27 -4.11 10.93
N ALA A 48 -12.93 -2.98 10.64
CA ALA A 48 -14.33 -2.74 11.00
C ALA A 48 -15.28 -3.81 10.41
N TYR A 49 -15.02 -4.25 9.18
CA TYR A 49 -15.81 -5.28 8.50
C TYR A 49 -15.52 -6.70 9.02
N ARG A 50 -14.36 -6.92 9.69
CA ARG A 50 -13.95 -8.22 10.21
C ARG A 50 -14.35 -8.46 11.69
N ARG A 51 -14.28 -7.45 12.56
CA ARG A 51 -14.48 -7.59 14.02
C ARG A 51 -15.87 -8.11 14.41
N ARG A 52 -15.97 -9.20 15.18
CA ARG A 52 -17.23 -9.89 15.53
C ARG A 52 -18.33 -8.98 16.11
N GLN A 53 -17.98 -7.92 16.83
CA GLN A 53 -18.91 -7.07 17.57
C GLN A 53 -19.70 -6.04 16.74
N ASN A 54 -19.34 -5.79 15.46
CA ASN A 54 -20.00 -4.79 14.62
C ASN A 54 -20.96 -5.44 13.60
N LEU A 55 -21.93 -6.24 14.04
CA LEU A 55 -22.74 -7.04 13.11
C LEU A 55 -23.59 -6.19 12.14
N TYR A 56 -24.21 -5.10 12.64
CA TYR A 56 -25.10 -4.23 11.87
C TYR A 56 -24.40 -3.44 10.75
N ALA A 57 -23.09 -3.23 10.86
CA ALA A 57 -22.30 -2.46 9.90
C ALA A 57 -21.62 -3.32 8.82
N LYS A 58 -21.74 -4.66 8.90
CA LYS A 58 -21.06 -5.62 8.03
C LYS A 58 -21.93 -6.03 6.86
N LYS A 59 -21.95 -5.20 5.82
CA LYS A 59 -22.46 -5.60 4.51
C LYS A 59 -21.28 -5.99 3.62
N VAL A 60 -21.39 -7.13 2.93
CA VAL A 60 -20.37 -7.59 1.97
C VAL A 60 -20.17 -6.53 0.89
N ASP A 61 -21.26 -5.95 0.39
CA ASP A 61 -21.22 -4.88 -0.62
C ASP A 61 -20.46 -3.64 -0.13
N ALA A 62 -20.60 -3.31 1.17
CA ALA A 62 -19.89 -2.20 1.77
C ALA A 62 -18.38 -2.49 1.88
N LEU A 63 -18.00 -3.73 2.21
CA LEU A 63 -16.60 -4.14 2.19
C LEU A 63 -16.03 -4.07 0.77
N GLN A 64 -16.75 -4.63 -0.22
CA GLN A 64 -16.34 -4.63 -1.62
C GLN A 64 -16.13 -3.19 -2.12
N ARG A 65 -17.09 -2.29 -1.87
CA ARG A 65 -16.97 -0.86 -2.21
C ARG A 65 -15.70 -0.21 -1.66
N VAL A 66 -15.34 -0.49 -0.41
CA VAL A 66 -14.12 0.06 0.20
C VAL A 66 -12.85 -0.54 -0.43
N LEU A 67 -12.87 -1.84 -0.74
CA LEU A 67 -11.77 -2.50 -1.43
C LEU A 67 -11.58 -1.96 -2.85
N ASP A 68 -12.66 -1.68 -3.56
CA ASP A 68 -12.63 -1.12 -4.91
C ASP A 68 -12.04 0.29 -4.91
N VAL A 69 -12.49 1.16 -3.99
CA VAL A 69 -11.89 2.50 -3.81
C VAL A 69 -10.40 2.41 -3.48
N GLN A 70 -10.02 1.48 -2.61
CA GLN A 70 -8.61 1.28 -2.27
C GLN A 70 -7.78 0.86 -3.49
N ARG A 71 -8.30 -0.05 -4.31
CA ARG A 71 -7.66 -0.51 -5.55
C ARG A 71 -7.54 0.62 -6.57
N LEU A 72 -8.59 1.42 -6.74
CA LEU A 72 -8.58 2.60 -7.62
C LEU A 72 -7.46 3.57 -7.22
N ILE A 73 -7.41 3.96 -5.95
CA ILE A 73 -6.39 4.88 -5.45
C ILE A 73 -4.97 4.29 -5.58
N HIS A 74 -4.81 3.01 -5.26
CA HIS A 74 -3.49 2.35 -5.32
C HIS A 74 -2.95 2.21 -6.74
N ASN A 75 -3.81 1.88 -7.71
CA ASN A 75 -3.42 1.60 -9.08
C ASN A 75 -3.33 2.87 -9.95
N TRP A 76 -4.20 3.85 -9.73
CA TRP A 76 -4.37 4.98 -10.66
C TRP A 76 -3.92 6.32 -10.09
N VAL A 77 -4.02 6.52 -8.76
CA VAL A 77 -3.77 7.83 -8.13
C VAL A 77 -2.40 7.94 -7.50
N ARG A 78 -1.97 6.91 -6.75
CA ARG A 78 -0.78 7.01 -5.92
C ARG A 78 0.45 6.52 -6.69
N PRO A 79 1.47 7.38 -6.91
CA PRO A 79 2.74 6.92 -7.45
C PRO A 79 3.48 6.04 -6.45
N HIS A 80 4.21 5.03 -6.95
CA HIS A 80 4.98 4.11 -6.13
C HIS A 80 6.46 4.27 -6.42
N TRP A 81 7.24 4.37 -5.35
CA TRP A 81 8.69 4.56 -5.45
C TRP A 81 9.40 3.42 -6.19
N GLY A 82 8.88 2.19 -6.06
CA GLY A 82 9.44 1.00 -6.72
C GLY A 82 9.22 0.94 -8.23
N LEU A 83 8.35 1.80 -8.79
CA LEU A 83 8.06 1.85 -10.23
C LEU A 83 8.74 3.05 -10.93
N GLY A 84 9.65 3.73 -10.23
CA GLY A 84 10.25 4.97 -10.68
C GLY A 84 9.53 6.22 -10.15
N LYS A 85 10.15 7.39 -10.32
CA LYS A 85 9.58 8.65 -9.82
C LYS A 85 8.28 8.96 -10.56
N LYS A 86 7.21 9.22 -9.80
CA LYS A 86 5.89 9.63 -10.31
C LYS A 86 5.16 8.59 -11.18
N THR A 87 5.50 7.30 -11.08
CA THR A 87 4.83 6.22 -11.83
C THR A 87 3.81 5.47 -10.96
N THR A 88 2.59 5.27 -11.48
CA THR A 88 1.57 4.42 -10.84
C THR A 88 1.59 3.01 -11.45
N PRO A 89 0.98 2.00 -10.81
CA PRO A 89 0.88 0.66 -11.38
C PRO A 89 0.15 0.65 -12.72
N ALA A 90 -0.90 1.46 -12.88
CA ALA A 90 -1.62 1.59 -14.15
C ALA A 90 -0.71 2.16 -15.26
N MET A 91 0.15 3.14 -14.95
CA MET A 91 1.13 3.66 -15.90
C MET A 91 2.19 2.60 -16.25
N ALA A 92 2.71 1.87 -15.26
CA ALA A 92 3.71 0.84 -15.49
C ALA A 92 3.18 -0.32 -16.36
N MET A 93 1.88 -0.59 -16.30
CA MET A 93 1.19 -1.55 -17.16
C MET A 93 0.77 -0.99 -18.54
N GLY A 94 0.98 0.31 -18.78
CA GLY A 94 0.63 0.96 -20.05
C GLY A 94 -0.85 1.34 -20.22
N TYR A 95 -1.65 1.36 -19.14
CA TYR A 95 -3.06 1.75 -19.22
C TYR A 95 -3.28 3.26 -19.24
N CYS A 96 -2.32 4.05 -18.74
CA CYS A 96 -2.38 5.51 -18.79
C CYS A 96 -0.99 6.14 -18.90
N ASN A 97 -0.95 7.35 -19.47
CA ASN A 97 0.31 8.07 -19.71
C ASN A 97 0.67 9.06 -18.59
N HIS A 98 -0.22 9.26 -17.63
CA HIS A 98 -0.04 10.19 -16.52
C HIS A 98 -0.72 9.68 -15.25
N VAL A 99 -0.39 10.30 -14.12
CA VAL A 99 -1.00 10.03 -12.81
C VAL A 99 -2.40 10.63 -12.78
N ILE A 100 -3.43 9.81 -12.55
CA ILE A 100 -4.81 10.30 -12.47
C ILE A 100 -5.04 10.86 -11.06
N SER A 101 -5.50 12.09 -10.95
CA SER A 101 -5.86 12.70 -9.68
C SER A 101 -7.17 12.13 -9.12
N THR A 102 -7.36 12.21 -7.80
CA THR A 102 -8.65 11.86 -7.17
C THR A 102 -9.80 12.69 -7.74
N TYR A 103 -9.53 13.95 -8.10
CA TYR A 103 -10.52 14.82 -8.73
C TYR A 103 -10.97 14.23 -10.06
N GLU A 104 -10.04 13.91 -10.96
CA GLU A 104 -10.35 13.30 -12.26
C GLU A 104 -11.16 12.01 -12.09
N ILE A 105 -10.80 11.12 -11.16
CA ILE A 105 -11.57 9.89 -10.91
C ILE A 105 -13.03 10.20 -10.52
N LEU A 106 -13.25 11.22 -9.69
CA LEU A 106 -14.59 11.55 -9.18
C LEU A 106 -15.40 12.41 -10.16
N THR A 107 -14.76 13.10 -11.10
CA THR A 107 -15.42 13.97 -12.08
C THR A 107 -15.49 13.36 -13.48
N THR A 108 -14.80 12.24 -13.72
CA THR A 108 -14.94 11.48 -14.98
C THR A 108 -16.37 10.95 -15.08
N GLN A 109 -17.19 11.61 -15.90
CA GLN A 109 -18.53 11.13 -16.22
C GLN A 109 -18.44 10.02 -17.27
N GLY A 110 -18.21 8.79 -16.79
CA GLY A 110 -18.35 7.56 -17.57
C GLY A 110 -17.24 7.26 -18.56
N PHE A 111 -16.77 6.01 -18.55
CA PHE A 111 -16.19 5.43 -19.74
C PHE A 111 -17.33 5.18 -20.71
N HIS A 112 -17.31 5.77 -21.91
CA HIS A 112 -18.01 5.12 -23.02
C HIS A 112 -17.38 3.74 -23.14
N CYS A 113 -18.16 2.69 -22.87
CA CYS A 113 -17.80 1.33 -23.16
C CYS A 113 -17.33 1.28 -24.62
N ILE A 114 -16.03 1.13 -24.87
CA ILE A 114 -15.51 0.80 -26.19
C ILE A 114 -15.78 -0.70 -26.36
N THR A 115 -17.05 -1.08 -26.44
CA THR A 115 -17.43 -2.34 -27.06
C THR A 115 -17.21 -2.14 -28.55
N SER A 116 -16.13 -2.75 -29.05
CA SER A 116 -15.96 -3.07 -30.47
C SER A 116 -16.79 -4.29 -30.81
#